data_AF-A0A352SW24-F1
#
_entry.id   AF-A0A352SW24-F1
#
_cell.length_a   1.000
_cell.length_b   1.000
_cell.length_c   1.000
_cell.angle_alpha   90.00
_cell.angle_beta   90.00
_cell.angle_gamma   90.00
#
_symmetry.space_group_name_H-M   'P 1'
#
loop_
_entity.id
_entity.type
_entity.pdbx_description
1 polymer ?
#
loop_
_entity_poly.entity_id
_entity_poly.type
_entity_poly.pdbx_seq_one_letter_code
_entity_poly.pdbx_strand_id
1 'polypeptide(L)'
;MDDVLIKQICSNTASFQSNGTTLITIAQTSPTDIANPATVFCYRVTLHVNNPDLKYWLLGICENITADNIAQVTVSINGNPVSNPNYEITTVNGIYGIKINHELGSRNDVMIVCITLNTAFEVGSNPVVAATQQGNQSIVIHTGDDLCGPYCGMDPGDDDDDDDDDDDD
;
A
#
# COMPACT_ATOMS: atom_id res chain seq x y z
N MET A 1 17.24 30.62 -4.24
CA MET A 1 17.10 29.31 -4.88
C MET A 1 16.18 28.56 -3.95
N ASP A 2 14.89 28.64 -4.25
CA ASP A 2 13.87 27.94 -3.50
C ASP A 2 13.96 26.48 -3.93
N ASP A 3 14.39 25.59 -3.03
CA ASP A 3 14.22 24.15 -3.22
C ASP A 3 12.72 23.86 -3.22
N VAL A 4 12.12 23.91 -4.40
CA VAL A 4 10.74 23.49 -4.62
C VAL A 4 10.76 21.96 -4.46
N LEU A 5 10.44 21.48 -3.27
CA LEU A 5 10.08 20.07 -3.07
C LEU A 5 9.02 19.70 -4.11
N ILE A 6 9.37 18.79 -5.02
CA ILE A 6 8.45 18.26 -6.01
C ILE A 6 7.45 17.38 -5.26
N LYS A 7 6.26 17.95 -5.01
CA LYS A 7 5.10 17.24 -4.49
C LYS A 7 4.83 15.98 -5.32
N GLN A 8 5.05 14.78 -4.79
CA GLN A 8 4.48 13.59 -5.40
C GLN A 8 2.97 13.59 -5.15
N ILE A 9 2.18 13.78 -6.21
CA ILE A 9 0.72 13.67 -6.13
C ILE A 9 0.39 12.17 -6.12
N CYS A 10 -0.06 11.64 -4.97
CA CYS A 10 -0.57 10.28 -4.86
C CYS A 10 -2.04 10.29 -4.41
N SER A 11 -2.77 9.20 -4.67
CA SER A 11 -4.16 9.06 -4.22
C SER A 11 -4.20 8.62 -2.76
N ASN A 12 -5.04 9.27 -1.95
CA ASN A 12 -5.31 8.82 -0.58
C ASN A 12 -6.28 7.65 -0.52
N THR A 13 -6.80 7.17 -1.65
CA THR A 13 -7.80 6.11 -1.68
C THR A 13 -7.62 5.21 -2.90
N ALA A 14 -7.55 3.91 -2.65
CA ALA A 14 -7.65 2.86 -3.65
C ALA A 14 -8.99 2.14 -3.49
N SER A 15 -9.66 1.83 -4.58
CA SER A 15 -10.93 1.09 -4.57
C SER A 15 -10.89 -0.07 -5.56
N PHE A 16 -11.39 -1.22 -5.12
CA PHE A 16 -11.44 -2.44 -5.92
C PHE A 16 -12.89 -2.72 -6.25
N GLN A 17 -13.19 -2.81 -7.55
CA GLN A 17 -14.55 -2.96 -8.05
C GLN A 17 -14.73 -4.27 -8.81
N SER A 18 -15.94 -4.83 -8.76
CA SER A 18 -16.35 -5.94 -9.61
C SER A 18 -17.75 -5.66 -10.13
N ASN A 19 -17.93 -5.76 -11.45
CA ASN A 19 -19.21 -5.50 -12.14
C ASN A 19 -19.86 -4.16 -11.73
N GLY A 20 -19.05 -3.09 -11.63
CA GLY A 20 -19.51 -1.75 -11.25
C GLY A 20 -19.86 -1.58 -9.76
N THR A 21 -19.62 -2.58 -8.92
CA THR A 21 -19.80 -2.51 -7.47
C THR A 21 -18.45 -2.42 -6.78
N THR A 22 -18.24 -1.39 -5.95
CA THR A 22 -17.07 -1.31 -5.06
C THR A 22 -17.16 -2.42 -4.02
N LEU A 23 -16.17 -3.31 -4.04
CA LEU A 23 -16.03 -4.39 -3.06
C LEU A 23 -15.29 -3.88 -1.84
N ILE A 24 -14.13 -3.25 -2.06
CA ILE A 24 -13.20 -2.84 -1.01
C ILE A 24 -12.72 -1.42 -1.29
N THR A 25 -12.57 -0.63 -0.24
CA THR A 25 -11.87 0.66 -0.27
C THR A 25 -10.75 0.66 0.76
N ILE A 26 -9.58 1.14 0.37
CA ILE A 26 -8.43 1.33 1.25
C ILE A 26 -8.11 2.82 1.21
N ALA A 27 -8.23 3.50 2.34
CA ALA A 27 -7.96 4.92 2.45
C ALA A 27 -6.79 5.16 3.40
N GLN A 28 -5.78 5.91 2.97
CA GLN A 28 -4.74 6.40 3.86
C GLN A 28 -5.36 7.41 4.83
N THR A 29 -5.09 7.24 6.12
CA THR A 29 -5.54 8.14 7.20
C THR A 29 -4.39 8.91 7.83
N SER A 30 -3.14 8.45 7.64
CA SER A 30 -1.92 9.15 8.04
C SER A 30 -0.73 8.62 7.23
N PRO A 31 0.28 9.45 6.96
CA PRO A 31 0.30 10.90 7.10
C PRO A 31 -0.70 11.58 6.15
N THR A 32 -1.16 12.78 6.47
CA THR A 32 -2.05 13.59 5.61
C THR A 32 -1.30 14.59 4.74
N ASP A 33 -0.01 14.79 5.03
CA ASP A 33 0.87 15.66 4.28
C ASP A 33 1.87 14.82 3.51
N ILE A 34 1.90 15.01 2.19
CA ILE A 34 2.72 14.23 1.27
C ILE A 34 4.12 14.84 1.07
N ALA A 35 4.36 16.05 1.58
CA ALA A 35 5.62 16.77 1.42
C ALA A 35 6.63 16.50 2.55
N ASN A 36 6.29 15.68 3.55
CA ASN A 36 7.12 15.46 4.74
C ASN A 36 7.38 13.97 4.98
N PRO A 37 8.62 13.57 5.35
CA PRO A 37 8.91 12.20 5.73
C PRO A 37 8.07 11.75 6.93
N ALA A 38 7.43 10.59 6.80
CA ALA A 38 6.63 9.98 7.85
C ALA A 38 7.27 8.68 8.33
N THR A 39 7.16 8.44 9.64
CA THR A 39 7.55 7.18 10.28
C THR A 39 6.36 6.26 10.51
N VAL A 40 5.12 6.75 10.40
CA VAL A 40 3.90 5.98 10.64
C VAL A 40 2.91 6.19 9.49
N PHE A 41 2.53 5.09 8.85
CA PHE A 41 1.56 5.04 7.77
C PHE A 41 0.33 4.28 8.21
N CYS A 42 -0.83 4.93 8.23
CA CYS A 42 -2.09 4.36 8.66
C CYS A 42 -3.10 4.27 7.52
N TYR A 43 -3.86 3.19 7.51
CA TYR A 43 -4.81 2.82 6.47
C TYR A 43 -6.12 2.33 7.08
N ARG A 44 -7.23 2.74 6.47
CA ARG A 44 -8.57 2.25 6.75
C ARG A 44 -9.05 1.42 5.57
N VAL A 45 -9.16 0.11 5.77
CA VAL A 45 -9.73 -0.84 4.82
C VAL A 45 -11.20 -1.04 5.16
N THR A 46 -12.08 -0.95 4.17
CA THR A 46 -13.52 -1.17 4.32
C THR A 46 -14.00 -2.18 3.29
N LEU A 47 -14.70 -3.21 3.75
CA LEU A 47 -15.43 -4.12 2.88
C LEU A 47 -16.87 -3.60 2.71
N HIS A 48 -17.34 -3.41 1.49
CA HIS A 48 -18.66 -2.82 1.18
C HIS A 48 -19.75 -3.84 0.84
N VAL A 49 -19.38 -5.13 0.83
CA VAL A 49 -20.23 -6.26 0.45
C VAL A 49 -20.13 -7.38 1.50
N ASN A 50 -21.07 -8.33 1.50
CA ASN A 50 -21.01 -9.53 2.38
C ASN A 50 -20.32 -10.72 1.72
N ASN A 51 -19.99 -10.62 0.44
CA ASN A 51 -19.44 -11.69 -0.38
C ASN A 51 -18.96 -11.06 -1.71
N PRO A 52 -17.67 -11.17 -2.07
CA PRO A 52 -16.64 -11.99 -1.42
C PRO A 52 -16.05 -11.37 -0.15
N ASP A 53 -15.43 -12.21 0.68
CA ASP A 53 -14.67 -11.80 1.85
C ASP A 53 -13.31 -11.24 1.41
N LEU A 54 -12.80 -10.21 2.08
CA LEU A 54 -11.39 -9.85 2.01
C LEU A 54 -10.58 -10.93 2.73
N LYS A 55 -9.51 -11.43 2.11
CA LYS A 55 -8.58 -12.41 2.71
C LYS A 55 -7.26 -11.79 3.14
N TYR A 56 -6.73 -10.91 2.30
CA TYR A 56 -5.57 -10.09 2.61
C TYR A 56 -5.54 -8.89 1.68
N TRP A 57 -4.73 -7.92 2.04
CA TRP A 57 -4.32 -6.85 1.13
C TRP A 57 -2.82 -6.63 1.26
N LEU A 58 -2.21 -6.02 0.25
CA LEU A 58 -0.80 -5.73 0.22
C LEU A 58 -0.61 -4.28 -0.22
N LEU A 59 0.13 -3.52 0.60
CA LEU A 59 0.66 -2.21 0.23
C LEU A 59 2.01 -2.43 -0.44
N GLY A 60 2.13 -2.00 -1.70
CA GLY A 60 3.41 -1.96 -2.39
C GLY A 60 4.39 -1.08 -1.63
N ILE A 61 5.64 -1.50 -1.57
CA ILE A 61 6.75 -0.73 -1.00
C ILE A 61 7.98 -0.94 -1.89
N CYS A 62 8.99 -0.09 -1.77
CA CYS A 62 10.25 -0.30 -2.47
C CYS A 62 11.02 -1.48 -1.83
N GLU A 63 11.85 -2.16 -2.64
CA GLU A 63 12.58 -3.37 -2.20
C GLU A 63 13.62 -3.09 -1.10
N ASN A 64 14.06 -1.85 -0.95
CA ASN A 64 14.96 -1.44 0.13
C ASN A 64 14.27 -1.37 1.51
N ILE A 65 12.93 -1.37 1.56
CA ILE A 65 12.17 -1.51 2.80
C ILE A 65 12.03 -3.01 3.07
N THR A 66 12.71 -3.45 4.13
CA THR A 66 12.77 -4.85 4.57
C THR A 66 12.09 -5.01 5.94
N ALA A 67 12.03 -6.26 6.43
CA ALA A 67 11.39 -6.56 7.71
C ALA A 67 12.09 -5.83 8.87
N ASP A 68 13.41 -5.62 8.76
CA ASP A 68 14.22 -4.90 9.76
C ASP A 68 13.89 -3.40 9.82
N ASN A 69 13.27 -2.85 8.77
CA ASN A 69 12.81 -1.47 8.77
C ASN A 69 11.45 -1.30 9.49
N ILE A 70 10.72 -2.39 9.75
CA ILE A 70 9.41 -2.34 10.40
C ILE A 70 9.60 -2.38 11.91
N ALA A 71 9.31 -1.25 12.57
CA ALA A 71 9.32 -1.16 14.03
C ALA A 71 8.11 -1.87 14.63
N GLN A 72 6.93 -1.68 14.02
CA GLN A 72 5.67 -2.18 14.51
C GLN A 72 4.61 -2.19 13.42
N VAL A 73 3.76 -3.22 13.41
CA VAL A 73 2.47 -3.19 12.70
C VAL A 73 1.37 -3.34 13.74
N THR A 74 0.36 -2.48 13.67
CA THR A 74 -0.85 -2.58 14.48
C THR A 74 -2.04 -2.79 13.57
N VAL A 75 -2.97 -3.65 14.01
CA VAL A 75 -4.22 -3.93 13.30
C VAL A 75 -5.36 -3.87 14.31
N SER A 76 -6.47 -3.25 13.92
CA SER A 76 -7.74 -3.36 14.63
C SER A 76 -8.86 -3.65 13.63
N ILE A 77 -9.83 -4.45 14.04
CA ILE A 77 -11.00 -4.79 13.23
C ILE A 77 -12.24 -4.38 14.02
N ASN A 78 -13.07 -3.53 13.42
CA ASN A 78 -14.30 -2.99 14.02
C ASN A 78 -14.05 -2.37 15.42
N GLY A 79 -12.91 -1.69 15.58
CA GLY A 79 -12.51 -1.05 16.84
C GLY A 79 -11.83 -1.98 17.86
N ASN A 80 -11.75 -3.29 17.58
CA ASN A 80 -11.08 -4.25 18.46
C ASN A 80 -9.64 -4.47 18.00
N PRO A 81 -8.63 -4.19 18.85
CA PRO A 81 -7.23 -4.50 18.53
C PRO A 81 -7.02 -6.00 18.30
N VAL A 82 -6.22 -6.33 17.30
CA VAL A 82 -5.79 -7.71 17.03
C VAL A 82 -4.47 -7.96 17.76
N SER A 83 -4.48 -8.92 18.69
CA SER A 83 -3.26 -9.40 19.34
C SER A 83 -2.41 -10.18 18.34
N ASN A 84 -1.14 -9.79 18.18
CA ASN A 84 -0.20 -10.33 17.19
C ASN A 84 -0.72 -10.25 15.74
N PRO A 85 -0.75 -9.05 15.15
CA PRO A 85 -1.13 -8.87 13.75
C PRO A 85 -0.32 -9.77 12.82
N ASN A 86 -1.00 -10.45 11.90
CA ASN A 86 -0.38 -11.31 10.90
C ASN A 86 -0.03 -10.48 9.67
N TYR A 87 1.26 -10.29 9.44
CA TYR A 87 1.77 -9.61 8.25
C TYR A 87 3.07 -10.27 7.78
N GLU A 88 3.39 -10.08 6.51
CA GLU A 88 4.64 -10.54 5.91
C GLU A 88 5.08 -9.56 4.81
N ILE A 89 6.38 -9.52 4.54
CA ILE A 89 6.90 -8.88 3.33
C ILE A 89 7.00 -9.95 2.25
N THR A 90 6.35 -9.73 1.13
CA THR A 90 6.26 -10.73 0.05
C THR A 90 5.92 -10.07 -1.27
N THR A 91 5.93 -10.85 -2.35
CA THR A 91 5.52 -10.41 -3.68
C THR A 91 4.20 -11.08 -4.06
N VAL A 92 3.18 -10.27 -4.38
CA VAL A 92 1.89 -10.76 -4.91
C VAL A 92 1.66 -10.15 -6.27
N ASN A 93 1.43 -10.99 -7.28
CA ASN A 93 1.16 -10.55 -8.65
C ASN A 93 2.21 -9.56 -9.19
N GLY A 94 3.50 -9.81 -8.88
CA GLY A 94 4.62 -8.96 -9.27
C GLY A 94 4.85 -7.72 -8.40
N ILE A 95 4.00 -7.46 -7.39
CA ILE A 95 4.12 -6.31 -6.50
C ILE A 95 4.78 -6.74 -5.18
N TYR A 96 6.01 -6.29 -4.95
CA TYR A 96 6.70 -6.41 -3.67
C TYR A 96 6.05 -5.49 -2.64
N GLY A 97 5.72 -6.01 -1.46
CA GLY A 97 4.90 -5.26 -0.52
C GLY A 97 4.78 -5.85 0.88
N ILE A 98 4.19 -5.05 1.77
CA ILE A 98 3.75 -5.48 3.09
C ILE A 98 2.33 -6.04 2.96
N LYS A 99 2.20 -7.35 3.11
CA LYS A 99 0.93 -8.07 3.06
C LYS A 99 0.33 -8.21 4.46
N ILE A 100 -0.89 -7.71 4.63
CA ILE A 100 -1.66 -7.82 5.86
C ILE A 100 -2.64 -9.00 5.72
N ASN A 101 -2.35 -10.08 6.45
CA ASN A 101 -3.06 -11.36 6.37
C ASN A 101 -4.22 -11.41 7.38
N HIS A 102 -5.19 -10.50 7.20
CA HIS A 102 -6.40 -10.45 8.00
C HIS A 102 -7.64 -10.38 7.11
N GLU A 103 -8.67 -11.10 7.53
CA GLU A 103 -9.93 -11.19 6.79
C GLU A 103 -10.94 -10.12 7.22
N LEU A 104 -11.79 -9.70 6.28
CA LEU A 104 -13.05 -9.02 6.55
C LEU A 104 -14.14 -9.80 5.82
N GLY A 105 -15.24 -10.13 6.49
CA GLY A 105 -16.26 -11.02 5.93
C GLY A 105 -17.68 -10.43 5.93
N SER A 106 -17.90 -9.32 6.64
CA SER A 106 -19.20 -8.67 6.69
C SER A 106 -19.16 -7.31 6.02
N ARG A 107 -20.29 -6.95 5.40
CA ARG A 107 -20.48 -5.63 4.82
C ARG A 107 -20.30 -4.56 5.88
N ASN A 108 -19.54 -3.54 5.53
CA ASN A 108 -19.10 -2.43 6.34
C ASN A 108 -18.12 -2.82 7.47
N ASP A 109 -17.54 -4.02 7.44
CA ASP A 109 -16.39 -4.33 8.28
C ASP A 109 -15.25 -3.36 7.96
N VAL A 110 -14.58 -2.91 9.01
CA VAL A 110 -13.50 -1.94 8.94
C VAL A 110 -12.26 -2.52 9.60
N MET A 111 -11.15 -2.49 8.87
CA MET A 111 -9.82 -2.75 9.43
C MET A 111 -9.02 -1.45 9.43
N ILE A 112 -8.41 -1.12 10.56
CA ILE A 112 -7.40 -0.07 10.66
C ILE A 112 -6.05 -0.73 10.79
N VAL A 113 -5.11 -0.38 9.92
CA VAL A 113 -3.74 -0.86 9.93
C VAL A 113 -2.83 0.34 10.07
N CYS A 114 -1.88 0.33 11.02
CA CYS A 114 -0.79 1.31 11.06
C CYS A 114 0.55 0.59 11.06
N ILE A 115 1.42 1.01 10.16
CA ILE A 115 2.78 0.49 9.97
C ILE A 115 3.74 1.57 10.43
N THR A 116 4.52 1.27 11.46
CA THR A 116 5.58 2.13 11.98
C THR A 116 6.91 1.61 11.46
N LEU A 117 7.68 2.50 10.83
CA LEU A 117 9.01 2.23 10.32
C LEU A 117 10.06 2.82 11.27
N ASN A 118 11.23 2.17 11.34
CA ASN A 118 12.37 2.59 12.15
C ASN A 118 13.05 3.86 11.61
N THR A 119 12.73 4.22 10.37
CA THR A 119 13.26 5.37 9.64
C THR A 119 12.11 6.12 8.97
N ALA A 120 12.24 7.43 8.81
CA ALA A 120 11.26 8.22 8.10
C ALA A 120 11.43 8.03 6.59
N PHE A 121 10.31 7.84 5.88
CA PHE A 121 10.24 7.77 4.42
C PHE A 121 9.33 8.87 3.91
N GLU A 122 9.62 9.40 2.73
CA GLU A 122 8.69 10.31 2.05
C GLU A 122 7.36 9.61 1.76
N VAL A 123 6.35 10.38 1.36
CA VAL A 123 5.03 9.85 1.02
C VAL A 123 4.85 9.93 -0.48
N GLY A 124 4.56 8.80 -1.11
CA GLY A 124 4.42 8.71 -2.56
C GLY A 124 3.49 7.60 -3.00
N SER A 125 3.33 7.50 -4.32
CA SER A 125 2.42 6.55 -4.97
C SER A 125 2.92 5.12 -4.82
N ASN A 126 2.10 4.23 -4.27
CA ASN A 126 2.43 2.82 -4.10
C ASN A 126 1.29 1.93 -4.62
N PRO A 127 1.58 0.90 -5.43
CA PRO A 127 0.54 0.01 -5.93
C PRO A 127 -0.09 -0.78 -4.78
N VAL A 128 -1.38 -1.10 -4.91
CA VAL A 128 -2.10 -1.85 -3.87
C VAL A 128 -2.80 -3.06 -4.46
N VAL A 129 -2.72 -4.17 -3.74
CA VAL A 129 -3.39 -5.42 -4.08
C VAL A 129 -4.41 -5.75 -2.99
N ALA A 130 -5.58 -6.23 -3.38
CA ALA A 130 -6.53 -6.85 -2.47
C ALA A 130 -6.91 -8.25 -2.99
N ALA A 131 -7.02 -9.21 -2.08
CA ALA A 131 -7.41 -10.57 -2.42
C ALA A 131 -8.72 -10.92 -1.74
N THR A 132 -9.67 -11.43 -2.54
CA THR A 132 -11.00 -11.79 -2.04
C THR A 132 -11.33 -13.24 -2.31
N GLN A 133 -12.17 -13.84 -1.48
CA GLN A 133 -12.66 -15.20 -1.68
C GLN A 133 -14.14 -15.31 -1.37
N GLN A 134 -14.89 -15.98 -2.24
CA GLN A 134 -16.30 -16.28 -2.03
C GLN A 134 -16.46 -17.74 -1.57
N GLY A 135 -16.72 -17.95 -0.27
CA GLY A 135 -16.81 -19.28 0.32
C GLY A 135 -15.56 -20.13 0.03
N ASN A 136 -15.75 -21.32 -0.54
CA ASN A 136 -14.64 -22.25 -0.89
C ASN A 136 -14.12 -22.08 -2.33
N GLN A 137 -14.45 -20.97 -3.01
CA GLN A 137 -13.93 -20.70 -4.36
C GLN A 137 -12.45 -20.31 -4.32
N SER A 138 -11.81 -20.28 -5.49
CA SER A 138 -10.44 -19.77 -5.62
C SER A 138 -10.36 -18.29 -5.21
N ILE A 139 -9.22 -17.90 -4.63
CA ILE A 139 -8.93 -16.50 -4.33
C ILE A 139 -8.87 -15.71 -5.66
N VAL A 140 -9.53 -14.57 -5.68
CA VAL A 140 -9.46 -13.58 -6.75
C VAL A 140 -8.55 -12.44 -6.29
N ILE A 141 -7.55 -12.12 -7.10
CA ILE A 141 -6.62 -11.02 -6.86
C ILE A 141 -7.10 -9.80 -7.63
N HIS A 142 -7.22 -8.68 -6.94
CA HIS A 142 -7.56 -7.39 -7.49
C HIS A 142 -6.35 -6.49 -7.38
N THR A 143 -5.92 -5.93 -8.50
CA THR A 143 -4.97 -4.82 -8.55
C THR A 143 -5.78 -3.55 -8.73
N GLY A 144 -5.51 -2.55 -7.90
CA GLY A 144 -6.24 -1.30 -7.85
C GLY A 144 -5.33 -0.13 -8.20
N ASP A 145 -5.90 1.07 -8.18
CA ASP A 145 -5.14 2.31 -8.25
C ASP A 145 -4.12 2.38 -7.12
N ASP A 146 -3.06 3.15 -7.35
CA ASP A 146 -2.05 3.40 -6.34
C ASP A 146 -2.63 4.15 -5.12
N LEU A 147 -1.95 3.97 -3.99
CA LEU A 147 -2.26 4.59 -2.71
C LEU A 147 -1.02 5.27 -2.14
N CYS A 148 -1.21 6.40 -1.47
CA CYS A 148 -0.14 7.06 -0.75
C CYS A 148 0.46 6.13 0.33
N GLY A 149 1.79 6.00 0.32
CA GLY A 149 2.55 5.15 1.24
C GLY A 149 4.03 5.54 1.31
N PRO A 150 4.86 4.75 1.99
CA PRO A 150 6.28 5.04 2.12
C PRO A 150 6.93 5.03 0.73
N TYR A 151 7.69 6.08 0.45
CA TYR A 151 8.35 6.29 -0.83
C TYR A 151 9.84 6.49 -0.60
N CYS A 152 10.63 5.94 -1.52
CA CYS A 152 12.08 5.85 -1.37
C CYS A 152 12.86 6.89 -2.17
N GLY A 153 12.17 7.86 -2.78
CA GLY A 153 12.77 8.73 -3.80
C GLY A 153 12.83 8.04 -5.15
N MET A 154 13.04 8.82 -6.23
CA MET A 154 13.57 8.24 -7.45
C MET A 154 14.99 7.76 -7.13
N ASP A 155 15.31 6.53 -7.49
CA ASP A 155 16.70 6.07 -7.48
C ASP A 155 17.48 7.02 -8.41
N PRO A 156 18.51 7.74 -7.95
CA PRO A 156 19.33 8.59 -8.83
C PRO A 156 20.26 7.74 -9.73
N GLY A 157 19.80 6.56 -10.15
CA GLY A 157 20.57 5.54 -10.86
C GLY A 157 20.19 5.34 -12.32
N ASP A 158 19.12 5.97 -12.80
CA ASP A 158 18.73 5.95 -14.23
C ASP A 158 19.11 7.28 -14.91
N ASP A 159 20.28 7.83 -14.58
CA ASP A 159 21.03 8.71 -15.49
C ASP A 159 21.87 7.81 -16.43
N ASP A 160 21.21 6.84 -17.08
CA ASP A 160 21.73 6.24 -18.31
C ASP A 160 21.44 7.24 -19.45
N ASP A 161 22.03 8.43 -19.33
CA ASP A 161 22.34 9.27 -20.48
C ASP A 161 23.49 8.54 -21.21
N ASP A 162 23.12 7.48 -21.92
CA ASP A 162 23.85 6.96 -23.06
C ASP A 162 23.89 8.08 -24.12
N ASP A 163 24.73 9.09 -23.88
CA ASP A 163 25.21 10.04 -24.90
C ASP A 163 26.21 9.30 -25.81
N ASP A 164 25.75 8.21 -26.43
CA ASP A 164 26.29 7.66 -27.67
C ASP A 164 25.73 8.51 -28.83
N ASP A 165 26.18 9.77 -28.93
CA ASP A 165 26.08 10.52 -30.18
C ASP A 165 27.47 10.58 -30.81
N ASP A 166 27.62 9.66 -31.75
CA ASP A 166 28.68 9.43 -32.70
C ASP A 166 29.44 10.68 -33.17
N ASP A 167 30.76 10.54 -33.21
CA ASP A 167 31.63 11.20 -34.19
C ASP A 167 30.98 11.11 -35.59
N ASP A 168 30.69 12.25 -36.24
CA ASP A 168 30.94 12.43 -37.67
C ASP A 168 30.74 13.89 -38.14
N ASP A 169 31.73 14.32 -38.94
CA ASP A 169 31.91 15.54 -39.78
C ASP A 169 32.51 16.83 -39.17
#